data_AF-A0A2N0RWJ6-F1
#
_entry.id   AF-A0A2N0RWJ6-F1
#
_cell.length_a   1.000
_cell.length_b   1.000
_cell.length_c   1.000
_cell.angle_alpha   90.00
_cell.angle_beta   90.00
_cell.angle_gamma   90.00
#
_symmetry.space_group_name_H-M   'P 1'
#
loop_
_entity.id
_entity.type
_entity.pdbx_description
1 polymer ?
#
loop_
_entity_poly.entity_id
_entity_poly.type
_entity_poly.pdbx_seq_one_letter_code
_entity_poly.pdbx_strand_id
1 'polypeptide(L)'
;MGKLLKQKIKDNKDKKSRVKRNVTNRSGQLEDGEQLKKISRRKNSIKKELEIIDKRNKVAVKGSEKSQSDSEQDDSDGSNQVPCEFDKQSESDVNIRNGQICGYNIRLDWIDNYVEEKFEGSEEVCTTPKGKCKKHGSWQKRRSIQIELMKTNKIERLEELTEQKKLIKARMKKRTDMQDAFTNQTIDHTTSRKKS
;
A
#
# COMPACT_ATOMS: atom_id res chain seq x y z
N MET A 1 -3.23 27.03 -63.11
CA MET A 1 -4.11 26.16 -62.29
C MET A 1 -3.39 25.14 -61.39
N GLY A 2 -2.27 24.53 -61.79
CA GLY A 2 -1.65 23.42 -61.02
C GLY A 2 -1.02 23.74 -59.65
N LYS A 3 -0.54 24.97 -59.41
CA LYS A 3 0.12 25.33 -58.13
C LYS A 3 -0.87 25.50 -56.96
N LEU A 4 -2.04 26.11 -57.23
CA LEU A 4 -3.08 26.34 -56.23
C LEU A 4 -3.72 25.03 -55.75
N LEU A 5 -3.91 24.07 -56.67
CA LEU A 5 -4.43 22.75 -56.35
C LEU A 5 -3.44 21.93 -55.50
N LYS A 6 -2.14 21.98 -55.82
CA LYS A 6 -1.07 21.34 -55.03
C LYS A 6 -1.00 21.92 -53.60
N GLN A 7 -1.17 23.24 -53.44
CA GLN A 7 -1.22 23.87 -52.13
C GLN A 7 -2.44 23.41 -51.32
N LYS A 8 -3.64 23.40 -51.93
CA LYS A 8 -4.87 22.92 -51.28
C LYS A 8 -4.80 21.46 -50.83
N ILE A 9 -4.11 20.60 -51.59
CA ILE A 9 -3.88 19.20 -51.24
C ILE A 9 -2.93 19.09 -50.05
N LYS A 10 -1.84 19.86 -50.04
CA LYS A 10 -0.89 19.92 -48.92
C LYS A 10 -1.57 20.40 -47.63
N ASP A 11 -2.31 21.51 -47.70
CA ASP A 11 -3.01 22.06 -46.54
C ASP A 11 -4.05 21.08 -45.97
N ASN A 12 -4.75 20.33 -46.83
CA ASN A 12 -5.68 19.28 -46.39
C ASN A 12 -4.98 18.09 -45.75
N LYS A 13 -3.80 17.69 -46.26
CA LYS A 13 -2.98 16.62 -45.68
C LYS A 13 -2.48 17.02 -44.30
N ASP A 14 -2.04 18.26 -44.15
CA ASP A 14 -1.55 18.81 -42.87
C ASP A 14 -2.68 18.96 -41.85
N LYS A 15 -3.87 19.40 -42.27
CA LYS A 15 -5.08 19.42 -41.43
C LYS A 15 -5.46 18.01 -40.94
N LYS A 16 -5.51 17.03 -41.83
CA LYS A 16 -5.82 15.62 -41.47
C LYS A 16 -4.76 15.04 -40.52
N SER A 17 -3.48 15.33 -40.75
CA SER A 17 -2.38 14.93 -39.86
C SER A 17 -2.51 15.56 -38.46
N ARG A 18 -2.82 16.86 -38.38
CA ARG A 18 -3.04 17.58 -37.12
C ARG A 18 -4.23 17.01 -36.33
N VAL A 19 -5.35 16.73 -37.00
CA VAL A 19 -6.53 16.11 -36.38
C VAL A 19 -6.19 14.73 -35.81
N LYS A 20 -5.48 13.88 -36.57
CA LYS A 20 -5.05 12.55 -36.08
C LYS A 20 -4.16 12.65 -34.84
N ARG A 21 -3.17 13.55 -34.84
CA ARG A 21 -2.27 13.78 -33.69
C ARG A 21 -3.02 14.27 -32.45
N ASN A 22 -4.01 15.15 -32.61
CA ASN A 22 -4.83 15.65 -31.50
C ASN A 22 -5.69 14.54 -30.88
N VAL A 23 -6.27 13.66 -31.70
CA VAL A 23 -7.07 12.52 -31.23
C VAL A 23 -6.20 11.54 -30.43
N THR A 24 -5.01 11.19 -30.93
CA THR A 24 -4.08 10.28 -30.23
C THR A 24 -3.53 10.87 -28.94
N ASN A 25 -3.31 12.19 -28.89
CA ASN A 25 -2.87 12.85 -27.65
C ASN A 25 -3.98 12.86 -26.59
N ARG A 26 -5.23 13.11 -27.00
CA ARG A 26 -6.38 13.11 -26.10
C ARG A 26 -6.68 11.71 -25.56
N SER A 27 -6.64 10.67 -26.40
CA SER A 27 -6.81 9.29 -25.93
C SER A 27 -5.71 8.89 -24.94
N GLY A 28 -4.44 9.19 -25.24
CA GLY A 28 -3.32 8.91 -24.34
C GLY A 28 -3.38 9.67 -23.01
N GLN A 29 -3.98 10.87 -22.98
CA GLN A 29 -4.20 11.62 -21.74
C GLN A 29 -5.30 11.02 -20.86
N LEU A 30 -6.37 10.50 -21.48
CA LEU A 30 -7.45 9.80 -20.77
C LEU A 30 -6.94 8.47 -20.17
N GLU A 31 -6.17 7.70 -20.94
CA GLU A 31 -5.54 6.45 -20.49
C GLU A 31 -4.58 6.69 -19.31
N ASP A 32 -3.70 7.69 -19.41
CA ASP A 32 -2.79 8.05 -18.32
C ASP A 32 -3.56 8.49 -17.05
N GLY A 33 -4.66 9.23 -17.22
CA GLY A 33 -5.55 9.60 -16.11
C GLY A 33 -6.21 8.40 -15.43
N GLU A 34 -6.63 7.39 -16.19
CA GLU A 34 -7.19 6.15 -15.66
C GLU A 34 -6.13 5.30 -14.94
N GLN A 35 -4.92 5.20 -15.49
CA GLN A 35 -3.79 4.52 -14.85
C GLN A 35 -3.46 5.16 -13.49
N LEU A 36 -3.44 6.49 -13.40
CA LEU A 36 -3.24 7.20 -12.14
C LEU A 36 -4.32 6.87 -11.09
N LYS A 37 -5.58 6.77 -11.50
CA LYS A 37 -6.70 6.36 -10.61
C LYS A 37 -6.49 4.93 -10.12
N LYS A 38 -6.12 4.00 -11.01
CA LYS A 38 -5.86 2.59 -10.68
C LYS A 38 -4.69 2.46 -9.69
N ILE A 39 -3.59 3.18 -9.94
CA ILE A 39 -2.44 3.23 -9.03
C ILE A 39 -2.86 3.78 -7.66
N SER A 40 -3.63 4.87 -7.62
CA SER A 40 -4.11 5.45 -6.36
C SER A 40 -4.94 4.47 -5.54
N ARG A 41 -5.89 3.78 -6.19
CA ARG A 41 -6.71 2.74 -5.54
C ARG A 41 -5.84 1.60 -5.00
N ARG A 42 -4.87 1.12 -5.79
CA ARG A 42 -3.99 0.03 -5.36
C ARG A 42 -3.08 0.44 -4.20
N LYS A 43 -2.53 1.66 -4.21
CA LYS A 43 -1.76 2.19 -3.08
C LYS A 43 -2.59 2.25 -1.80
N ASN A 44 -3.85 2.69 -1.88
CA ASN A 44 -4.76 2.70 -0.73
C ASN A 44 -5.09 1.29 -0.23
N SER A 45 -5.28 0.33 -1.13
CA SER A 45 -5.45 -1.09 -0.78
C SER A 45 -4.24 -1.62 0.00
N ILE A 46 -3.03 -1.41 -0.51
CA ILE A 46 -1.79 -1.90 0.13
C ILE A 46 -1.59 -1.25 1.51
N LYS A 47 -1.90 0.05 1.65
CA LYS A 47 -1.86 0.73 2.96
C LYS A 47 -2.81 0.08 3.98
N LYS A 48 -4.03 -0.28 3.57
CA LYS A 48 -4.97 -1.01 4.42
C LYS A 48 -4.45 -2.40 4.78
N GLU A 49 -3.85 -3.11 3.82
CA GLU A 49 -3.24 -4.42 4.07
C GLU A 49 -2.08 -4.33 5.10
N LEU A 50 -1.25 -3.29 5.02
CA LEU A 50 -0.20 -3.01 6.02
C LEU A 50 -0.79 -2.71 7.41
N GLU A 51 -1.83 -1.88 7.48
CA GLU A 51 -2.51 -1.57 8.75
C GLU A 51 -3.11 -2.82 9.40
N ILE A 52 -3.66 -3.73 8.59
CA ILE A 52 -4.17 -5.03 9.07
C ILE A 52 -3.02 -5.89 9.62
N ILE A 53 -1.87 -5.94 8.93
CA ILE A 53 -0.68 -6.65 9.40
C ILE A 53 -0.21 -6.08 10.74
N ASP A 54 -0.13 -4.75 10.87
CA ASP A 54 0.30 -4.09 12.11
C ASP A 54 -0.68 -4.33 13.27
N LYS A 55 -1.99 -4.24 13.02
CA LYS A 55 -3.02 -4.55 14.03
C LYS A 55 -2.90 -5.99 14.51
N ARG A 56 -2.76 -6.95 13.60
CA ARG A 56 -2.60 -8.37 13.95
C ARG A 56 -1.29 -8.64 14.68
N ASN A 57 -0.21 -7.98 14.29
CA ASN A 57 1.07 -8.10 15.00
C ASN A 57 0.98 -7.50 16.41
N LYS A 58 0.32 -6.35 16.58
CA LYS A 58 0.14 -5.71 17.90
C LYS A 58 -0.68 -6.59 18.87
N VAL A 59 -1.67 -7.33 18.38
CA VAL A 59 -2.41 -8.31 19.19
C VAL A 59 -1.50 -9.46 19.63
N ALA A 60 -0.64 -9.97 18.73
CA ALA A 60 0.33 -11.01 19.06
C ALA A 60 1.42 -10.53 20.05
N VAL A 61 1.86 -9.27 19.91
CA VAL A 61 2.93 -8.68 20.71
C VAL A 61 2.43 -8.17 22.07
N LYS A 62 1.17 -7.73 22.23
CA LYS A 62 0.58 -7.49 23.56
C LYS A 62 0.44 -8.76 24.42
N GLY A 63 0.46 -9.93 23.78
CA GLY A 63 0.66 -11.22 24.45
C GLY A 63 2.09 -11.45 24.94
N SER A 64 3.06 -10.61 24.54
CA SER A 64 4.50 -10.77 24.77
C SER A 64 5.21 -9.58 25.45
N GLU A 65 4.69 -8.35 25.37
CA GLU A 65 5.35 -7.11 25.84
C GLU A 65 4.91 -6.62 27.23
N LYS A 66 3.89 -7.22 27.87
CA LYS A 66 3.63 -6.98 29.30
C LYS A 66 4.65 -7.70 30.22
N SER A 67 5.82 -8.01 29.66
CA SER A 67 6.96 -8.69 30.28
C SER A 67 8.14 -7.74 30.53
N GLN A 68 8.00 -6.42 30.36
CA GLN A 68 9.11 -5.46 30.55
C GLN A 68 8.78 -4.15 31.29
N SER A 69 7.62 -4.00 31.93
CA SER A 69 7.33 -2.80 32.73
C SER A 69 6.54 -3.16 33.98
N ASP A 70 7.26 -3.33 35.09
CA ASP A 70 7.16 -2.46 36.29
C ASP A 70 7.77 -3.19 37.47
N SER A 71 9.00 -2.81 37.79
CA SER A 71 9.70 -3.16 39.02
C SER A 71 10.01 -1.88 39.76
N GLU A 72 8.99 -1.21 40.27
CA GLU A 72 9.11 -0.30 41.42
C GLU A 72 7.93 -0.60 42.35
N GLN A 73 8.24 -1.33 43.44
CA GLN A 73 7.39 -1.47 44.61
C GLN A 73 7.47 -0.15 45.38
N ASP A 74 6.32 0.48 45.61
CA ASP A 74 6.18 1.48 46.66
C ASP A 74 5.13 0.95 47.64
N ASP A 75 5.58 0.68 48.86
CA ASP A 75 4.74 0.23 49.97
C ASP A 75 3.98 1.44 50.53
N SER A 76 2.65 1.46 50.41
CA SER A 76 1.82 2.28 51.30
C SER A 76 0.38 1.81 51.42
N ASP A 77 -0.11 2.06 52.62
CA ASP A 77 -1.15 1.36 53.38
C ASP A 77 -2.58 1.85 53.08
N GLY A 78 -3.55 0.95 53.29
CA GLY A 78 -4.94 1.23 53.65
C GLY A 78 -5.87 2.05 52.73
N SER A 79 -6.79 1.37 52.02
CA SER A 79 -8.22 1.68 52.13
C SER A 79 -9.11 0.76 51.28
N ASN A 80 -10.21 0.33 51.90
CA ASN A 80 -11.31 -0.41 51.28
C ASN A 80 -11.87 0.33 50.05
N GLN A 81 -11.74 -0.27 48.87
CA GLN A 81 -12.63 0.03 47.75
C GLN A 81 -12.95 -1.23 46.94
N VAL A 82 -14.25 -1.35 46.69
CA VAL A 82 -15.01 -2.33 45.91
C VAL A 82 -14.19 -2.99 44.77
N PRO A 83 -14.21 -4.33 44.61
CA PRO A 83 -13.60 -4.97 43.46
C PRO A 83 -14.41 -4.65 42.20
N CYS A 84 -13.98 -3.64 41.45
CA CYS A 84 -14.30 -3.54 40.03
C CYS A 84 -13.75 -4.80 39.35
N GLU A 85 -14.56 -5.42 38.48
CA GLU A 85 -14.22 -6.63 37.72
C GLU A 85 -12.82 -6.52 37.10
N PHE A 86 -11.85 -7.11 37.79
CA PHE A 86 -10.48 -7.21 37.35
C PHE A 86 -10.46 -8.17 36.16
N ASP A 87 -10.02 -7.69 35.00
CA ASP A 87 -9.76 -8.52 33.81
C ASP A 87 -9.05 -9.80 34.26
N LYS A 88 -9.78 -10.93 34.28
CA LYS A 88 -9.23 -12.25 34.64
C LYS A 88 -8.27 -12.65 33.54
N GLN A 89 -7.02 -12.20 33.63
CA GLN A 89 -5.94 -12.75 32.84
C GLN A 89 -5.82 -14.23 33.22
N SER A 90 -6.01 -15.12 32.25
CA SER A 90 -5.92 -16.55 32.49
C SER A 90 -4.48 -16.91 32.87
N GLU A 91 -4.29 -17.89 33.74
CA GLU A 91 -2.96 -18.36 34.16
C GLU A 91 -2.09 -18.78 32.95
N SER A 92 -2.73 -19.28 31.89
CA SER A 92 -2.12 -19.54 30.59
C SER A 92 -1.53 -18.29 29.92
N ASP A 93 -2.21 -17.14 29.97
CA ASP A 93 -1.72 -15.90 29.37
C ASP A 93 -0.48 -15.37 30.09
N VAL A 94 -0.45 -15.51 31.41
CA VAL A 94 0.70 -15.13 32.26
C VAL A 94 1.89 -16.04 31.97
N ASN A 95 1.67 -17.36 31.86
CA ASN A 95 2.72 -18.33 31.58
C ASN A 95 3.33 -18.16 30.16
N ILE A 96 2.57 -17.69 29.18
CA ILE A 96 3.09 -17.34 27.85
C ILE A 96 4.01 -16.12 27.93
N ARG A 97 3.56 -15.08 28.64
CA ARG A 97 4.31 -13.83 28.85
C ARG A 97 5.63 -14.06 29.59
N ASN A 98 5.61 -14.91 30.60
CA ASN A 98 6.78 -15.30 31.38
C ASN A 98 7.71 -16.26 30.63
N GLY A 99 7.33 -16.69 29.42
CA GLY A 99 8.08 -17.63 28.61
C GLY A 99 8.17 -19.03 29.25
N GLN A 100 7.26 -19.37 30.15
CA GLN A 100 7.23 -20.68 30.81
C GLN A 100 6.70 -21.75 29.84
N ILE A 101 5.78 -21.37 28.96
CA ILE A 101 5.17 -22.25 27.96
C ILE A 101 5.40 -21.76 26.52
N CYS A 102 5.20 -22.65 25.56
CA CYS A 102 5.48 -22.42 24.14
C CYS A 102 4.65 -21.27 23.57
N GLY A 103 3.37 -21.19 23.91
CA GLY A 103 2.48 -20.09 23.54
C GLY A 103 2.14 -20.00 22.07
N TYR A 104 2.51 -20.98 21.24
CA TYR A 104 2.17 -20.98 19.82
C TYR A 104 0.66 -21.11 19.64
N ASN A 105 0.06 -20.21 18.86
CA ASN A 105 -1.36 -20.23 18.54
C ASN A 105 -1.57 -20.51 17.06
N ILE A 106 -2.41 -21.49 16.73
CA ILE A 106 -2.69 -21.93 15.36
C ILE A 106 -3.29 -20.81 14.47
N ARG A 107 -4.00 -19.84 15.06
CA ARG A 107 -4.49 -18.65 14.36
C ARG A 107 -3.37 -17.76 13.82
N LEU A 108 -2.14 -17.93 14.31
CA LEU A 108 -0.99 -17.19 13.81
C LEU A 108 -0.55 -17.66 12.43
N ASP A 109 -0.79 -18.90 12.03
CA ASP A 109 -0.34 -19.38 10.71
C ASP A 109 -1.06 -18.69 9.53
N TRP A 110 -2.24 -18.10 9.78
CA TRP A 110 -3.16 -17.65 8.73
C TRP A 110 -3.14 -16.12 8.49
N ILE A 111 -1.98 -15.46 8.33
CA ILE A 111 -2.00 -14.06 7.82
C ILE A 111 -2.46 -14.02 6.35
N ASP A 112 -2.20 -15.07 5.58
CA ASP A 112 -2.42 -15.06 4.14
C ASP A 112 -3.87 -15.38 3.73
N ASN A 113 -4.70 -15.92 4.62
CA ASN A 113 -6.07 -16.28 4.29
C ASN A 113 -7.07 -15.31 4.93
N TYR A 114 -7.85 -14.66 4.07
CA TYR A 114 -8.96 -13.76 4.38
C TYR A 114 -10.16 -14.46 5.04
N VAL A 115 -9.97 -15.66 5.59
CA VAL A 115 -11.04 -16.49 6.12
C VAL A 115 -10.95 -16.47 7.64
N GLU A 116 -11.87 -15.74 8.27
CA GLU A 116 -12.23 -15.95 9.68
C GLU A 116 -12.92 -17.31 9.79
N GLU A 117 -12.16 -18.40 9.65
CA GLU A 117 -12.69 -19.71 9.97
C GLU A 117 -12.64 -19.88 11.49
N LYS A 118 -13.82 -19.96 12.10
CA LYS A 118 -13.97 -20.22 13.53
C LYS A 118 -13.51 -21.65 13.80
N PHE A 119 -12.29 -21.81 14.30
CA PHE A 119 -11.86 -23.08 14.89
C PHE A 119 -12.54 -23.27 16.24
N GLU A 120 -13.53 -24.14 16.29
CA GLU A 120 -14.09 -24.71 17.52
C GLU A 120 -13.38 -26.05 17.79
N GLY A 121 -12.56 -26.13 18.84
CA GLY A 121 -12.22 -27.42 19.46
C GLY A 121 -10.75 -27.83 19.57
N SER A 122 -9.77 -27.07 19.08
CA SER A 122 -8.35 -27.31 19.41
C SER A 122 -7.91 -26.42 20.55
N GLU A 123 -7.07 -26.92 21.46
CA GLU A 123 -6.32 -26.11 22.44
C GLU A 123 -5.59 -24.99 21.66
N GLU A 124 -6.17 -23.78 21.67
CA GLU A 124 -5.81 -22.72 20.71
C GLU A 124 -4.36 -22.29 20.87
N VAL A 125 -3.77 -22.58 22.04
CA VAL A 125 -2.43 -22.18 22.43
C VAL A 125 -1.65 -23.36 22.98
N CYS A 126 -0.44 -23.57 22.47
CA CYS A 126 0.46 -24.61 22.94
C CYS A 126 0.97 -24.32 24.36
N THR A 127 0.58 -25.16 25.32
CA THR A 127 0.95 -25.06 26.74
C THR A 127 2.24 -25.82 27.10
N THR A 128 2.88 -26.50 26.15
CA THR A 128 4.12 -27.24 26.42
C THR A 128 5.22 -26.31 26.94
N PRO A 129 6.00 -26.68 27.97
CA PRO A 129 7.08 -25.85 28.50
C PRO A 129 8.06 -25.39 27.42
N LYS A 130 8.49 -24.12 27.50
CA LYS A 130 9.45 -23.54 26.56
C LYS A 130 10.77 -24.32 26.63
N GLY A 131 11.31 -24.71 25.48
CA GLY A 131 12.48 -25.59 25.37
C GLY A 131 12.18 -27.10 25.26
N LYS A 132 10.99 -27.56 25.68
CA LYS A 132 10.53 -28.95 25.48
C LYS A 132 9.63 -29.10 24.26
N CYS A 133 9.04 -28.00 23.77
CA CYS A 133 8.20 -28.01 22.58
C CYS A 133 9.02 -28.24 21.30
N LYS A 134 8.99 -29.47 20.77
CA LYS A 134 9.62 -29.83 19.48
C LYS A 134 8.78 -29.44 18.26
N LYS A 135 7.45 -29.29 18.44
CA LYS A 135 6.50 -28.99 17.34
C LYS A 135 6.63 -27.56 16.83
N HIS A 136 6.81 -26.59 17.73
CA HIS A 136 6.82 -25.16 17.40
C HIS A 136 8.18 -24.51 17.66
N GLY A 137 9.27 -25.19 17.31
CA GLY A 137 10.62 -24.67 17.52
C GLY A 137 10.80 -23.27 16.93
N SER A 138 11.26 -22.31 17.74
CA SER A 138 11.53 -20.93 17.32
C SER A 138 10.40 -20.24 16.54
N TRP A 139 9.14 -20.62 16.77
CA TRP A 139 7.99 -20.10 16.02
C TRP A 139 7.90 -18.57 16.10
N GLN A 140 8.20 -17.97 17.26
CA GLN A 140 8.20 -16.51 17.45
C GLN A 140 9.19 -15.81 16.51
N LYS A 141 10.41 -16.37 16.37
CA LYS A 141 11.45 -15.81 15.49
C LYS A 141 11.07 -15.97 14.02
N ARG A 142 10.63 -17.16 13.61
CA ARG A 142 10.15 -17.40 12.23
C ARG A 142 8.97 -16.48 11.88
N ARG A 143 8.07 -16.29 12.83
CA ARG A 143 6.90 -15.43 12.68
C ARG A 143 7.28 -13.97 12.51
N SER A 144 8.18 -13.46 13.35
CA SER A 144 8.69 -12.09 13.23
C SER A 144 9.30 -11.85 11.84
N ILE A 145 10.15 -12.77 11.39
CA ILE A 145 10.76 -12.70 10.04
C ILE A 145 9.71 -12.71 8.94
N GLN A 146 8.68 -13.58 9.03
CA GLN A 146 7.60 -13.64 8.04
C GLN A 146 6.84 -12.32 7.97
N ILE A 147 6.48 -11.73 9.11
CA ILE A 147 5.76 -10.45 9.15
C ILE A 147 6.60 -9.34 8.53
N GLU A 148 7.89 -9.26 8.88
CA GLU A 148 8.79 -8.26 8.31
C GLU A 148 8.97 -8.42 6.81
N LEU A 149 9.06 -9.66 6.30
CA LEU A 149 9.09 -9.94 4.87
C LEU A 149 7.80 -9.46 4.19
N MET A 150 6.63 -9.76 4.76
CA MET A 150 5.34 -9.32 4.21
C MET A 150 5.22 -7.79 4.16
N LYS A 151 5.71 -7.10 5.21
CA LYS A 151 5.76 -5.63 5.25
C LYS A 151 6.69 -5.08 4.19
N THR A 152 7.90 -5.61 4.11
CA THR A 152 8.94 -5.18 3.16
C THR A 152 8.43 -5.30 1.72
N ASN A 153 7.86 -6.44 1.35
CA ASN A 153 7.28 -6.66 0.01
C ASN A 153 6.16 -5.66 -0.32
N LYS A 154 5.32 -5.30 0.66
CA LYS A 154 4.26 -4.31 0.47
C LYS A 154 4.80 -2.88 0.35
N ILE A 155 5.83 -2.55 1.09
CA ILE A 155 6.53 -1.25 1.02
C ILE A 155 7.20 -1.10 -0.34
N GLU A 156 7.97 -2.09 -0.78
CA GLU A 156 8.58 -2.12 -2.11
C GLU A 156 7.52 -1.91 -3.21
N ARG A 157 6.38 -2.61 -3.11
CA ARG A 157 5.28 -2.42 -4.06
C ARG A 157 4.69 -1.00 -4.05
N LEU A 158 4.67 -0.33 -2.89
CA LEU A 158 4.25 1.07 -2.81
C LEU A 158 5.24 2.02 -3.48
N GLU A 159 6.54 1.73 -3.38
CA GLU A 159 7.61 2.49 -4.03
C GLU A 159 7.52 2.36 -5.56
N GLU A 160 7.40 1.15 -6.08
CA GLU A 160 7.18 0.88 -7.51
C GLU A 160 5.97 1.66 -8.06
N LEU A 161 4.84 1.59 -7.36
CA LEU A 161 3.62 2.32 -7.74
C LEU A 161 3.81 3.84 -7.66
N THR A 162 4.67 4.32 -6.76
CA THR A 162 5.02 5.74 -6.65
C THR A 162 5.85 6.17 -7.85
N GLU A 163 6.81 5.34 -8.28
CA GLU A 163 7.65 5.64 -9.42
C GLU A 163 6.84 5.60 -10.73
N GLN A 164 5.97 4.59 -10.90
CA GLN A 164 5.02 4.55 -12.01
C GLN A 164 4.15 5.82 -12.08
N LYS A 165 3.67 6.30 -10.93
CA LYS A 165 2.92 7.56 -10.85
C LYS A 165 3.74 8.77 -11.31
N LYS A 166 5.02 8.86 -10.95
CA LYS A 166 5.92 9.95 -11.39
C LYS A 166 6.12 9.89 -12.90
N LEU A 167 6.40 8.70 -13.45
CA LEU A 167 6.61 8.50 -14.89
C LEU A 167 5.37 8.89 -15.71
N ILE A 168 4.18 8.49 -15.28
CA ILE A 168 2.92 8.88 -15.94
C ILE A 168 2.73 10.40 -15.87
N LYS A 169 2.95 11.02 -14.72
CA LYS A 169 2.86 12.49 -14.58
C LYS A 169 3.85 13.23 -15.47
N ALA A 170 5.09 12.75 -15.56
CA ALA A 170 6.11 13.33 -16.44
C ALA A 170 5.70 13.22 -17.92
N ARG A 171 5.17 12.06 -18.33
CA ARG A 171 4.62 11.86 -19.67
C ARG A 171 3.43 12.78 -19.96
N MET A 172 2.50 12.94 -19.02
CA MET A 172 1.38 13.87 -19.15
C MET A 172 1.87 15.32 -19.30
N LYS A 173 2.79 15.77 -18.43
CA LYS A 173 3.39 17.10 -18.49
C LYS A 173 4.04 17.35 -19.86
N LYS A 174 4.85 16.42 -20.36
CA LYS A 174 5.47 16.53 -21.69
C LYS A 174 4.44 16.69 -22.81
N ARG A 175 3.27 16.03 -22.74
CA ARG A 175 2.20 16.22 -23.73
C ARG A 175 1.55 17.60 -23.61
N THR A 176 1.31 18.10 -22.40
CA THR A 176 0.79 19.46 -22.18
C THR A 176 1.77 20.51 -22.68
N ASP A 177 3.05 20.42 -22.32
CA ASP A 177 4.08 21.38 -22.73
C ASP A 177 4.21 21.45 -24.26
N MET A 178 4.13 20.30 -24.96
CA MET A 178 4.09 20.28 -26.43
C MET A 178 2.82 20.94 -26.98
N GLN A 179 1.65 20.68 -26.39
CA GLN A 179 0.40 21.27 -26.82
C GLN A 179 0.44 22.80 -26.73
N ASP A 180 0.95 23.32 -25.61
CA ASP A 180 1.11 24.76 -25.36
C ASP A 180 2.09 25.42 -26.35
N ALA A 181 3.18 24.73 -26.67
CA ALA A 181 4.14 25.19 -27.68
C ALA A 181 3.53 25.29 -29.09
N PHE A 182 2.51 24.49 -29.41
CA PHE A 182 1.81 24.56 -30.71
C PHE A 182 0.64 25.54 -30.73
N THR A 183 0.01 25.85 -29.60
CA THR A 183 -1.05 26.86 -29.52
C THR A 183 -0.53 28.29 -29.59
N ASN A 184 0.70 28.53 -29.10
CA ASN A 184 1.32 29.85 -29.12
C ASN A 184 1.99 30.21 -30.46
N GLN A 185 1.92 29.33 -31.47
CA GLN A 185 2.31 29.66 -32.84
C GLN A 185 1.16 30.41 -33.53
N THR A 186 1.08 31.72 -33.33
CA THR A 186 0.33 32.60 -34.23
C THR A 186 1.01 32.58 -35.59
N ILE A 187 0.33 32.02 -36.59
CA ILE A 187 0.76 32.11 -37.99
C ILE A 187 0.37 33.51 -38.47
N ASP A 188 1.34 34.42 -38.59
CA ASP A 188 1.13 35.70 -39.25
C ASP A 188 0.85 35.47 -40.74
N HIS A 189 -0.40 35.71 -41.16
CA HIS A 189 -0.82 35.65 -42.56
C HIS A 189 -0.69 36.99 -43.29
N THR A 190 -0.05 37.99 -42.68
CA THR A 190 0.11 39.32 -43.24
C THR A 190 1.52 39.52 -43.80
N THR A 191 1.69 39.28 -45.11
CA THR A 191 2.48 40.12 -46.04
C THR A 191 2.81 39.35 -47.34
N SER A 192 1.82 39.23 -48.22
CA SER A 192 2.10 39.13 -49.66
C SER A 192 0.99 39.83 -50.45
N ARG A 193 0.93 41.16 -50.31
CA ARG A 193 0.42 42.03 -51.37
C ARG A 193 1.62 42.84 -51.86
N LYS A 194 2.42 42.25 -52.76
CA LYS A 194 3.19 43.07 -53.69
C LYS A 194 2.17 43.71 -54.63
N LYS A 195 1.92 45.00 -54.44
CA LYS A 195 1.20 45.83 -55.41
C LYS A 195 2.13 45.94 -56.63
N SER A 196 1.63 45.51 -57.78
CA SER A 196 2.13 45.95 -59.09
C SER A 196 1.54 47.31 -59.42
#